data_AF-A0A536ARR2-F1
#
_entry.id   AF-A0A536ARR2-F1
#
_cell.length_a   1.000
_cell.length_b   1.000
_cell.length_c   1.000
_cell.angle_alpha   90.00
_cell.angle_beta   90.00
_cell.angle_gamma   90.00
#
_symmetry.space_group_name_H-M   'P 1'
#
loop_
_entity.id
_entity.type
_entity.pdbx_description
1 polymer ?
#
loop_
_entity_poly.entity_id
_entity_poly.type
_entity_poly.pdbx_seq_one_letter_code
_entity_poly.pdbx_strand_id
1 'polypeptide(L)'
;MRAILARPKLELHGFHAHIGSQIREIDPYRESVERLFAFAADMRGKTGFVAREISPGGGYGVRYTMDEPETRPADMIRDVALIVADAARRHGFADPFPDLTIEPGRSIIAPAGVALYRVGSVKRGARMYVAVDGGMADNIRPTAYDAKYTAVLASRVEGGEPTEVAIAGKYCETGDILIQEVALPLPRVGEVIAVPVSGAYQLAMASNYNMAPRPAVVVVADGAARLVTRRETYDQILANESV
;
A
#
# COMPACT_ATOMS: atom_id res chain seq x y z
N MET A 1 -18.41 -16.13 -19.24
CA MET A 1 -18.20 -15.70 -20.64
C MET A 1 -19.45 -15.81 -21.52
N ARG A 2 -19.99 -17.01 -21.83
CA ARG A 2 -21.19 -17.15 -22.70
C ARG A 2 -22.38 -16.29 -22.26
N ALA A 3 -22.61 -16.20 -20.95
CA ALA A 3 -23.65 -15.33 -20.38
C ALA A 3 -23.43 -13.83 -20.64
N ILE A 4 -22.17 -13.37 -20.78
CA ILE A 4 -21.84 -11.99 -21.15
C ILE A 4 -22.07 -11.80 -22.64
N LEU A 5 -21.55 -12.71 -23.48
CA LEU A 5 -21.70 -12.65 -24.93
C LEU A 5 -23.17 -12.71 -25.39
N ALA A 6 -24.05 -13.34 -24.61
CA ALA A 6 -25.49 -13.40 -24.90
C ALA A 6 -26.25 -12.10 -24.52
N ARG A 7 -25.60 -11.10 -23.92
CA ARG A 7 -26.22 -9.86 -23.45
C ARG A 7 -25.81 -8.68 -24.33
N PRO A 8 -26.72 -8.12 -25.16
CA PRO A 8 -26.38 -7.02 -26.08
C PRO A 8 -25.89 -5.72 -25.42
N LYS A 9 -26.15 -5.54 -24.12
CA LYS A 9 -25.76 -4.36 -23.34
C LYS A 9 -24.38 -4.48 -22.68
N LEU A 10 -23.68 -5.60 -22.88
CA LEU A 10 -22.35 -5.83 -22.33
C LEU A 10 -21.38 -6.14 -23.47
N GLU A 11 -20.25 -5.47 -23.49
CA GLU A 11 -19.12 -5.81 -24.35
C GLU A 11 -18.03 -6.45 -23.49
N LEU A 12 -17.62 -7.67 -23.84
CA LEU A 12 -16.48 -8.31 -23.20
C LEU A 12 -15.21 -7.82 -23.89
N HIS A 13 -14.31 -7.16 -23.16
CA HIS A 13 -13.04 -6.67 -23.70
C HIS A 13 -11.89 -7.65 -23.48
N GLY A 14 -11.90 -8.37 -22.36
CA GLY A 14 -10.66 -8.95 -21.89
C GLY A 14 -10.77 -9.82 -20.66
N PHE A 15 -9.60 -10.19 -20.15
CA PHE A 15 -9.45 -10.99 -18.95
C PHE A 15 -8.50 -10.32 -17.97
N HIS A 16 -8.83 -10.46 -16.69
CA HIS A 16 -8.09 -9.89 -15.58
C HIS A 16 -7.77 -10.98 -14.56
N ALA A 17 -6.60 -10.91 -13.97
CA ALA A 17 -6.24 -11.65 -12.78
C ALA A 17 -5.56 -10.73 -11.77
N HIS A 18 -5.76 -10.98 -10.49
CA HIS A 18 -4.98 -10.37 -9.42
C HIS A 18 -4.61 -11.47 -8.41
N ILE A 19 -3.31 -11.72 -8.28
CA ILE A 19 -2.80 -12.90 -7.55
C ILE A 19 -2.40 -12.63 -6.10
N GLY A 20 -2.47 -11.39 -5.64
CA GLY A 20 -2.20 -11.05 -4.25
C GLY A 20 -1.51 -9.70 -4.07
N SER A 21 -0.95 -9.51 -2.88
CA SER A 21 -0.29 -8.27 -2.45
C SER A 21 1.07 -8.60 -1.85
N GLN A 22 2.00 -7.63 -1.89
CA GLN A 22 3.36 -7.77 -1.37
C GLN A 22 4.18 -8.88 -2.06
N ILE A 23 3.93 -9.13 -3.34
CA ILE A 23 4.66 -10.12 -4.13
C ILE A 23 6.03 -9.54 -4.52
N ARG A 24 7.10 -10.23 -4.13
CA ARG A 24 8.49 -9.84 -4.38
C ARG A 24 9.23 -10.79 -5.33
N GLU A 25 8.58 -11.87 -5.74
CA GLU A 25 9.13 -12.91 -6.60
C GLU A 25 8.45 -12.86 -7.97
N ILE A 26 9.20 -13.18 -9.02
CA ILE A 26 8.72 -13.11 -10.40
C ILE A 26 7.90 -14.34 -10.81
N ASP A 27 8.17 -15.50 -10.20
CA ASP A 27 7.59 -16.78 -10.61
C ASP A 27 6.06 -16.84 -10.45
N PRO A 28 5.43 -16.30 -9.39
CA PRO A 28 3.97 -16.23 -9.30
C PRO A 28 3.33 -15.46 -10.46
N TYR A 29 3.97 -14.38 -10.92
CA TYR A 29 3.49 -13.64 -12.10
C TYR A 29 3.66 -14.46 -13.38
N ARG A 30 4.80 -15.13 -13.55
CA ARG A 30 5.03 -16.01 -14.71
C ARG A 30 3.94 -17.07 -14.81
N GLU A 31 3.67 -17.78 -13.72
CA GLU A 31 2.64 -18.82 -13.68
C GLU A 31 1.23 -18.25 -13.93
N SER A 32 0.91 -17.12 -13.31
CA SER A 32 -0.39 -16.47 -13.50
C SER A 32 -0.62 -16.03 -14.94
N VAL A 33 0.38 -15.39 -15.55
CA VAL A 33 0.34 -14.93 -16.94
C VAL A 33 0.16 -16.11 -17.90
N GLU A 34 0.90 -17.22 -17.71
CA GLU A 34 0.71 -18.42 -18.53
C GLU A 34 -0.73 -18.94 -18.46
N ARG A 35 -1.28 -19.05 -17.25
CA ARG A 35 -2.65 -19.52 -17.05
C ARG A 35 -3.68 -18.57 -17.68
N LEU A 36 -3.46 -17.26 -17.57
CA LEU A 36 -4.34 -16.24 -18.12
C LEU A 36 -4.39 -16.29 -19.65
N PHE A 37 -3.24 -16.42 -20.32
CA PHE A 37 -3.18 -16.53 -21.77
C PHE A 37 -3.63 -17.89 -22.29
N ALA A 38 -3.33 -18.99 -21.59
CA ALA A 38 -3.87 -20.31 -21.93
C ALA A 38 -5.40 -20.32 -21.87
N PHE A 39 -5.98 -19.71 -20.84
CA PHE A 39 -7.42 -19.52 -20.73
C PHE A 39 -7.97 -18.65 -21.88
N ALA A 40 -7.31 -17.54 -22.21
CA ALA A 40 -7.72 -16.68 -23.32
C ALA A 40 -7.71 -17.43 -24.66
N ALA A 41 -6.68 -18.24 -24.93
CA ALA A 41 -6.56 -19.05 -26.14
C ALA A 41 -7.66 -20.11 -26.23
N ASP A 42 -7.95 -20.81 -25.13
CA ASP A 42 -9.04 -21.80 -25.04
C ASP A 42 -10.41 -21.14 -25.28
N MET A 43 -10.65 -19.97 -24.69
CA MET A 43 -11.89 -19.21 -24.91
C MET A 43 -12.04 -18.75 -26.35
N ARG A 44 -10.96 -18.30 -26.99
CA ARG A 44 -10.96 -17.98 -28.43
C ARG A 44 -11.34 -19.19 -29.27
N GLY A 45 -10.75 -20.36 -29.02
CA GLY A 45 -11.08 -21.59 -29.74
C GLY A 45 -12.54 -22.03 -29.55
N LYS A 46 -13.10 -21.86 -28.35
CA LYS A 46 -14.47 -22.28 -28.02
C LYS A 46 -15.58 -21.33 -28.47
N THR A 47 -15.26 -20.06 -28.73
CA THR A 47 -16.29 -19.01 -28.90
C THR A 47 -16.02 -18.04 -30.04
N GLY A 48 -14.82 -18.03 -30.62
CA GLY A 48 -14.39 -17.03 -31.59
C GLY A 48 -14.04 -15.66 -30.99
N PHE A 49 -14.23 -15.47 -29.69
CA PHE A 49 -13.88 -14.21 -29.02
C PHE A 49 -12.36 -14.01 -28.95
N VAL A 50 -11.89 -12.86 -29.40
CA VAL A 50 -10.49 -12.45 -29.29
C VAL A 50 -10.41 -11.37 -28.21
N ALA A 51 -9.69 -11.66 -27.12
CA ALA A 51 -9.45 -10.68 -26.07
C ALA A 51 -8.66 -9.49 -26.63
N ARG A 52 -9.14 -8.28 -26.35
CA ARG A 52 -8.50 -7.01 -26.70
C ARG A 52 -7.71 -6.43 -25.53
N GLU A 53 -8.04 -6.80 -24.31
CA GLU A 53 -7.40 -6.32 -23.09
C GLU A 53 -7.01 -7.49 -22.18
N ILE A 54 -5.78 -7.50 -21.66
CA ILE A 54 -5.33 -8.51 -20.69
C ILE A 54 -4.51 -7.83 -19.59
N SER A 55 -4.84 -8.14 -18.34
CA SER A 55 -4.16 -7.61 -17.15
C SER A 55 -3.83 -8.71 -16.15
N PRO A 56 -2.54 -8.90 -15.75
CA PRO A 56 -2.17 -9.73 -14.60
C PRO A 56 -2.29 -8.97 -13.26
N GLY A 57 -2.86 -7.76 -13.29
CA GLY A 57 -3.15 -6.96 -12.11
C GLY A 57 -1.94 -6.33 -11.45
N GLY A 58 -2.08 -6.04 -10.15
CA GLY A 58 -1.06 -5.41 -9.32
C GLY A 58 -0.37 -6.38 -8.35
N GLY A 59 -0.07 -5.88 -7.16
CA GLY A 59 0.47 -6.69 -6.05
C GLY A 59 1.97 -6.54 -5.79
N TYR A 60 2.66 -5.75 -6.61
CA TYR A 60 4.09 -5.50 -6.51
C TYR A 60 4.50 -5.02 -5.12
N GLY A 61 5.37 -5.78 -4.47
CA GLY A 61 5.79 -5.53 -3.10
C GLY A 61 6.77 -4.38 -2.95
N VAL A 62 6.72 -3.75 -1.78
CA VAL A 62 7.70 -2.77 -1.29
C VAL A 62 8.37 -3.30 -0.02
N ARG A 63 9.49 -2.68 0.35
CA ARG A 63 10.19 -2.93 1.62
C ARG A 63 9.66 -1.96 2.69
N TYR A 64 9.03 -2.48 3.73
CA TYR A 64 8.48 -1.73 4.86
C TYR A 64 9.46 -1.62 6.03
N THR A 65 10.34 -2.62 6.20
CA THR A 65 11.28 -2.70 7.32
C THR A 65 12.69 -3.01 6.84
N MET A 66 13.69 -2.73 7.69
CA MET A 66 15.10 -2.89 7.32
C MET A 66 15.56 -4.35 7.30
N ASP A 67 14.86 -5.26 7.98
CA ASP A 67 15.10 -6.71 7.95
C ASP A 67 14.54 -7.38 6.69
N GLU A 68 13.63 -6.72 5.98
CA GLU A 68 13.10 -7.24 4.72
C GLU A 68 14.13 -7.13 3.58
N PRO A 69 14.11 -8.09 2.63
CA PRO A 69 14.93 -8.02 1.43
C PRO A 69 14.73 -6.73 0.66
N GLU A 70 15.78 -6.26 0.00
CA GLU A 70 15.69 -5.12 -0.89
C GLU A 70 14.72 -5.41 -2.04
N THR A 71 13.80 -4.47 -2.28
CA THR A 71 12.80 -4.56 -3.34
C THR A 71 13.07 -3.51 -4.39
N ARG A 72 13.01 -3.88 -5.67
CA ARG A 72 13.08 -2.96 -6.81
C ARG A 72 11.76 -3.04 -7.61
N PRO A 73 10.69 -2.35 -7.17
CA PRO A 73 9.37 -2.52 -7.76
C PRO A 73 9.33 -2.14 -9.24
N ALA A 74 10.09 -1.12 -9.66
CA ALA A 74 10.19 -0.72 -11.06
C ALA A 74 10.79 -1.83 -11.95
N ASP A 75 11.80 -2.54 -11.45
CA ASP A 75 12.40 -3.68 -12.16
C ASP A 75 11.40 -4.84 -12.27
N MET A 76 10.74 -5.20 -11.17
CA MET A 76 9.69 -6.23 -11.17
C MET A 76 8.55 -5.90 -12.14
N ILE A 77 8.09 -4.65 -12.14
CA ILE A 77 7.05 -4.15 -13.05
C ILE A 77 7.47 -4.32 -14.51
N ARG A 78 8.71 -3.91 -14.85
CA ARG A 78 9.27 -4.07 -16.20
C ARG A 78 9.34 -5.55 -16.58
N ASP A 79 9.83 -6.40 -15.70
CA ASP A 79 10.02 -7.83 -15.97
C ASP A 79 8.67 -8.53 -16.17
N VAL A 80 7.65 -8.19 -15.37
CA VAL A 80 6.27 -8.69 -15.58
C VAL A 80 5.71 -8.21 -16.91
N ALA A 81 5.91 -6.95 -17.30
CA ALA A 81 5.44 -6.46 -18.60
C ALA A 81 6.06 -7.24 -19.77
N LEU A 82 7.35 -7.59 -19.69
CA LEU A 82 8.03 -8.42 -20.69
C LEU A 82 7.45 -9.85 -20.72
N ILE A 83 7.16 -10.44 -19.57
CA ILE A 83 6.54 -11.77 -19.47
C ILE A 83 5.14 -11.79 -20.11
N VAL A 84 4.33 -10.76 -19.87
CA VAL A 84 2.99 -10.64 -20.46
C VAL A 84 3.10 -10.52 -21.99
N ALA A 85 4.01 -9.69 -22.48
CA ALA A 85 4.20 -9.50 -23.92
C ALA A 85 4.72 -10.76 -24.62
N ASP A 86 5.61 -11.52 -23.98
CA ASP A 86 6.09 -12.81 -24.48
C ASP A 86 4.98 -13.87 -24.50
N ALA A 87 4.21 -13.99 -23.41
CA ALA A 87 3.08 -14.90 -23.33
C ALA A 87 2.01 -14.61 -24.38
N ALA A 88 1.70 -13.33 -24.63
CA ALA A 88 0.80 -12.93 -25.71
C ALA A 88 1.23 -13.53 -27.06
N ARG A 89 2.52 -13.40 -27.41
CA ARG A 89 3.03 -13.94 -28.67
C ARG A 89 2.96 -15.47 -28.71
N ARG A 90 3.40 -16.16 -27.65
CA ARG A 90 3.41 -17.63 -27.59
C ARG A 90 2.03 -18.26 -27.67
N HIS A 91 1.01 -17.60 -27.10
CA HIS A 91 -0.38 -18.07 -27.15
C HIS A 91 -1.16 -17.56 -28.38
N GLY A 92 -0.46 -16.95 -29.35
CA GLY A 92 -1.03 -16.54 -30.63
C GLY A 92 -1.86 -15.26 -30.58
N PHE A 93 -1.57 -14.36 -29.64
CA PHE A 93 -2.14 -13.01 -29.54
C PHE A 93 -1.15 -11.95 -30.07
N ALA A 94 -0.43 -12.27 -31.15
CA ALA A 94 0.50 -11.35 -31.79
C ALA A 94 -0.19 -10.39 -32.79
N ASP A 95 -1.33 -10.81 -33.35
CA ASP A 95 -2.12 -10.03 -34.30
C ASP A 95 -3.62 -10.42 -34.23
N PRO A 96 -4.51 -9.53 -33.72
CA PRO A 96 -4.18 -8.27 -33.09
C PRO A 96 -3.47 -8.51 -31.74
N PHE A 97 -2.52 -7.63 -31.42
CA PHE A 97 -1.89 -7.61 -30.10
C PHE A 97 -2.82 -6.93 -29.09
N PRO A 98 -3.14 -7.56 -27.95
CA PRO A 98 -4.04 -6.96 -26.96
C PRO A 98 -3.35 -5.82 -26.21
N ASP A 99 -4.15 -4.88 -25.73
CA ASP A 99 -3.72 -3.87 -24.78
C ASP A 99 -3.36 -4.57 -23.45
N LEU A 100 -2.10 -4.41 -23.06
CA LEU A 100 -1.57 -5.01 -21.84
C LEU A 100 -1.55 -3.96 -20.74
N THR A 101 -2.26 -4.24 -19.63
CA THR A 101 -2.33 -3.34 -18.47
C THR A 101 -1.73 -4.03 -17.25
N ILE A 102 -1.04 -3.27 -16.42
CA ILE A 102 -0.62 -3.68 -15.07
C ILE A 102 -1.18 -2.67 -14.06
N GLU A 103 -1.38 -3.08 -12.82
CA GLU A 103 -2.11 -2.27 -11.83
C GLU A 103 -1.28 -1.98 -10.56
N PRO A 104 -0.08 -1.36 -10.67
CA PRO A 104 0.71 -1.00 -9.51
C PRO A 104 0.03 0.11 -8.69
N GLY A 105 -0.27 -0.18 -7.42
CA GLY A 105 -0.74 0.82 -6.46
C GLY A 105 0.33 1.07 -5.39
N ARG A 106 0.46 0.11 -4.48
CA ARG A 106 1.40 0.14 -3.34
C ARG A 106 2.83 0.48 -3.77
N SER A 107 3.33 -0.14 -4.82
CA SER A 107 4.70 0.04 -5.32
C SER A 107 5.02 1.46 -5.80
N ILE A 108 4.00 2.22 -6.21
CA ILE A 108 4.15 3.60 -6.63
C ILE A 108 4.06 4.52 -5.40
N ILE A 109 2.94 4.44 -4.67
CA ILE A 109 2.61 5.49 -3.72
C ILE A 109 3.16 5.23 -2.32
N ALA A 110 3.37 3.98 -1.89
CA ALA A 110 3.80 3.69 -0.53
C ALA A 110 5.14 4.36 -0.19
N PRO A 111 6.22 4.18 -0.98
CA PRO A 111 7.53 4.74 -0.66
C PRO A 111 7.58 6.28 -0.71
N ALA A 112 6.66 6.91 -1.45
CA ALA A 112 6.57 8.36 -1.56
C ALA A 112 5.97 9.02 -0.29
N GLY A 113 5.30 8.25 0.56
CA GLY A 113 4.66 8.76 1.77
C GLY A 113 5.45 8.45 3.04
N VAL A 114 5.54 9.44 3.91
CA VAL A 114 6.08 9.31 5.28
C VAL A 114 5.03 9.86 6.24
N ALA A 115 4.63 9.06 7.23
CA ALA A 115 3.78 9.53 8.32
C ALA A 115 4.63 10.17 9.41
N LEU A 116 4.23 11.35 9.87
CA LEU A 116 4.93 12.09 10.93
C LEU A 116 4.04 12.15 12.16
N TYR A 117 4.59 11.77 13.30
CA TYR A 117 3.89 11.78 14.57
C TYR A 117 4.70 12.51 15.63
N ARG A 118 4.01 13.27 16.48
CA ARG A 118 4.62 13.89 17.66
C ARG A 118 4.53 12.94 18.85
N VAL A 119 5.65 12.79 19.55
CA VAL A 119 5.71 12.01 20.79
C VAL A 119 4.95 12.73 21.89
N GLY A 120 3.95 12.08 22.46
CA GLY A 120 3.17 12.58 23.60
C GLY A 120 3.70 12.09 24.93
N SER A 121 4.02 10.78 25.05
CA SER A 121 4.57 10.22 26.29
C SER A 121 5.52 9.06 26.05
N VAL A 122 6.40 8.81 27.02
CA VAL A 122 7.33 7.67 27.02
C VAL A 122 7.20 6.95 28.34
N LYS A 123 6.71 5.71 28.31
CA LYS A 123 6.53 4.86 29.49
C LYS A 123 7.68 3.86 29.56
N ARG A 124 8.41 3.93 30.67
CA ARG A 124 9.49 2.99 31.00
C ARG A 124 8.93 1.85 31.83
N GLY A 125 9.26 0.62 31.47
CA GLY A 125 8.80 -0.60 32.15
C GLY A 125 9.52 -1.82 31.58
N ALA A 126 8.92 -3.01 31.77
CA ALA A 126 9.45 -4.24 31.18
C ALA A 126 9.56 -4.17 29.64
N ARG A 127 8.65 -3.43 29.01
CA ARG A 127 8.73 -2.99 27.61
C ARG A 127 8.60 -1.47 27.57
N MET A 128 9.40 -0.85 26.71
CA MET A 128 9.40 0.59 26.50
C MET A 128 8.29 0.97 25.50
N TYR A 129 7.39 1.87 25.90
CA TYR A 129 6.32 2.36 25.04
C TYR A 129 6.48 3.84 24.77
N VAL A 130 6.33 4.23 23.51
CA VAL A 130 6.29 5.61 23.04
C VAL A 130 4.91 5.87 22.45
N ALA A 131 4.10 6.69 23.13
CA ALA A 131 2.79 7.06 22.65
C ALA A 131 2.88 8.31 21.77
N VAL A 132 2.20 8.28 20.62
CA VAL A 132 2.22 9.37 19.63
C VAL A 132 0.84 9.98 19.38
N ASP A 133 0.78 11.12 18.69
CA ASP A 133 -0.46 11.90 18.48
C ASP A 133 -1.40 11.38 17.37
N GLY A 134 -1.10 10.21 16.82
CA GLY A 134 -1.93 9.44 15.88
C GLY A 134 -2.26 8.04 16.41
N GLY A 135 -2.41 7.07 15.50
CA GLY A 135 -2.66 5.67 15.83
C GLY A 135 -3.50 4.95 14.78
N MET A 136 -4.26 3.94 15.22
CA MET A 136 -5.10 3.10 14.36
C MET A 136 -6.15 3.86 13.54
N ALA A 137 -6.57 5.06 13.99
CA ALA A 137 -7.51 5.88 13.23
C ALA A 137 -6.90 6.43 11.92
N ASP A 138 -5.60 6.74 11.89
CA ASP A 138 -4.91 7.15 10.67
C ASP A 138 -4.16 5.99 9.99
N ASN A 139 -3.77 4.96 10.74
CA ASN A 139 -3.15 3.75 10.21
C ASN A 139 -3.66 2.48 10.89
N ILE A 140 -4.75 1.93 10.37
CA ILE A 140 -5.34 0.68 10.88
C ILE A 140 -4.54 -0.57 10.49
N ARG A 141 -3.56 -0.46 9.58
CA ARG A 141 -2.93 -1.63 8.94
C ARG A 141 -2.18 -2.55 9.91
N PRO A 142 -1.44 -2.05 10.93
CA PRO A 142 -0.83 -2.92 11.93
C PRO A 142 -1.88 -3.76 12.66
N THR A 143 -3.00 -3.15 13.08
CA THR A 143 -4.08 -3.84 13.78
C THR A 143 -4.88 -4.79 12.88
N ALA A 144 -5.13 -4.42 11.62
CA ALA A 144 -5.99 -5.19 10.71
C ALA A 144 -5.26 -6.28 9.93
N TYR A 145 -3.96 -6.12 9.68
CA TYR A 145 -3.19 -6.98 8.76
C TYR A 145 -1.82 -7.38 9.29
N ASP A 146 -1.52 -7.11 10.58
CA ASP A 146 -0.20 -7.31 11.17
C ASP A 146 0.92 -6.63 10.35
N ALA A 147 0.60 -5.51 9.70
CA ALA A 147 1.54 -4.80 8.86
C ALA A 147 2.68 -4.23 9.71
N LYS A 148 3.91 -4.63 9.38
CA LYS A 148 5.12 -4.12 10.04
C LYS A 148 5.59 -2.83 9.39
N TYR A 149 6.18 -1.97 10.19
CA TYR A 149 6.77 -0.70 9.78
C TYR A 149 8.07 -0.46 10.55
N THR A 150 8.96 0.34 9.97
CA THR A 150 10.10 0.92 10.68
C THR A 150 9.80 2.38 11.06
N ALA A 151 10.63 2.95 11.93
CA ALA A 151 10.53 4.33 12.35
C ALA A 151 11.90 4.91 12.65
N VAL A 152 12.04 6.23 12.45
CA VAL A 152 13.22 7.00 12.82
C VAL A 152 12.82 8.29 13.52
N LEU A 153 13.73 8.88 14.29
CA LEU A 153 13.55 10.25 14.77
C LEU A 153 13.82 11.23 13.63
N ALA A 154 12.82 12.03 13.25
CA ALA A 154 12.92 12.94 12.10
C ALA A 154 14.07 13.96 12.25
N SER A 155 14.39 14.37 13.48
CA SER A 155 15.48 15.32 13.78
C SER A 155 16.84 14.65 13.99
N ARG A 156 16.90 13.32 14.13
CA ARG A 156 18.10 12.56 14.52
C ARG A 156 18.04 11.16 13.91
N VAL A 157 18.15 11.12 12.58
CA VAL A 157 18.15 9.86 11.83
C VAL A 157 19.44 9.07 12.09
N GLU A 158 20.56 9.78 12.30
CA GLU A 158 21.87 9.20 12.58
C GLU A 158 22.30 9.45 14.03
N GLY A 159 22.96 8.44 14.61
CA GLY A 159 23.58 8.52 15.93
C GLY A 159 22.64 8.28 17.12
N GLY A 160 23.23 8.05 18.29
CA GLY A 160 22.54 7.66 19.51
C GLY A 160 22.48 6.14 19.69
N GLU A 161 22.50 5.70 20.95
CA GLU A 161 22.40 4.28 21.28
C GLU A 161 20.95 3.80 21.04
N PRO A 162 20.75 2.78 20.19
CA PRO A 162 19.41 2.30 19.89
C PRO A 162 18.78 1.68 21.13
N THR A 163 17.55 2.08 21.42
CA THR A 163 16.70 1.45 22.42
C THR A 163 15.53 0.78 21.70
N GLU A 164 15.24 -0.47 22.01
CA GLU A 164 14.06 -1.14 21.50
C GLU A 164 12.81 -0.56 22.17
N VAL A 165 11.86 -0.11 21.36
CA VAL A 165 10.60 0.47 21.82
C VAL A 165 9.42 -0.01 20.98
N ALA A 166 8.23 -0.01 21.58
CA ALA A 166 6.96 -0.08 20.89
C ALA A 166 6.40 1.33 20.67
N ILE A 167 5.84 1.58 19.49
CA ILE A 167 5.15 2.85 19.16
C ILE A 167 3.65 2.59 19.20
N ALA A 168 2.99 3.21 20.16
CA ALA A 168 1.54 3.13 20.36
C ALA A 168 0.86 4.43 19.93
N GLY A 169 -0.38 4.33 19.48
CA GLY A 169 -1.21 5.51 19.29
C GLY A 169 -1.80 6.04 20.59
N LYS A 170 -2.70 7.02 20.48
CA LYS A 170 -3.35 7.68 21.61
C LYS A 170 -4.75 7.13 21.94
N TYR A 171 -5.25 6.16 21.20
CA TYR A 171 -6.63 5.71 21.30
C TYR A 171 -6.83 4.73 22.44
N CYS A 172 -8.05 4.69 22.97
CA CYS A 172 -8.39 3.88 24.15
C CYS A 172 -8.62 2.39 23.80
N GLU A 173 -7.77 1.83 22.95
CA GLU A 173 -7.84 0.45 22.49
C GLU A 173 -6.48 -0.23 22.69
N THR A 174 -6.48 -1.44 23.25
CA THR A 174 -5.21 -2.14 23.56
C THR A 174 -4.45 -2.50 22.29
N GLY A 175 -5.17 -2.69 21.18
CA GLY A 175 -4.63 -2.96 19.85
C GLY A 175 -4.11 -1.73 19.09
N ASP A 176 -4.13 -0.53 19.68
CA ASP A 176 -3.61 0.70 19.05
C ASP A 176 -2.08 0.77 19.10
N ILE A 177 -1.43 -0.20 18.46
CA ILE A 177 0.01 -0.31 18.33
C ILE A 177 0.39 -0.15 16.86
N LEU A 178 1.08 0.94 16.55
CA LEU A 178 1.55 1.22 15.19
C LEU A 178 2.77 0.37 14.83
N ILE A 179 3.70 0.20 15.77
CA ILE A 179 4.91 -0.60 15.60
C ILE A 179 5.16 -1.37 16.89
N GLN A 180 5.19 -2.70 16.79
CA GLN A 180 5.47 -3.55 17.94
C GLN A 180 6.90 -3.34 18.43
N GLU A 181 7.89 -3.45 17.57
CA GLU A 181 9.30 -3.37 17.96
C GLU A 181 10.08 -2.59 16.90
N VAL A 182 10.79 -1.57 17.35
CA VAL A 182 11.74 -0.82 16.53
C VAL A 182 12.88 -0.32 17.40
N ALA A 183 14.10 -0.40 16.86
CA ALA A 183 15.31 0.09 17.49
C ALA A 183 15.60 1.51 16.99
N LEU A 184 15.53 2.51 17.88
CA LEU A 184 15.90 3.89 17.60
C LEU A 184 16.41 4.58 18.88
N PRO A 185 17.14 5.71 18.78
CA PRO A 185 17.48 6.49 19.96
C PRO A 185 16.21 6.85 20.73
N LEU A 186 16.25 6.73 22.06
CA LEU A 186 15.07 6.91 22.89
C LEU A 186 14.42 8.30 22.64
N PRO A 187 13.16 8.35 22.16
CA PRO A 187 12.49 9.61 21.89
C PRO A 187 12.22 10.42 23.16
N ARG A 188 12.17 11.74 23.03
CA ARG A 188 11.66 12.66 24.06
C ARG A 188 10.29 13.17 23.68
N VAL A 189 9.49 13.52 24.70
CA VAL A 189 8.20 14.20 24.51
C VAL A 189 8.39 15.45 23.64
N GLY A 190 7.52 15.62 22.65
CA GLY A 190 7.56 16.71 21.68
C GLY A 190 8.40 16.45 20.43
N GLU A 191 9.29 15.45 20.43
CA GLU A 191 10.03 15.06 19.23
C GLU A 191 9.11 14.42 18.18
N VAL A 192 9.59 14.36 16.94
CA VAL A 192 8.85 13.82 15.80
C VAL A 192 9.44 12.48 15.40
N ILE A 193 8.57 11.48 15.34
CA ILE A 193 8.85 10.17 14.75
C ILE A 193 8.36 10.19 13.30
N ALA A 194 9.20 9.73 12.39
CA ALA A 194 8.87 9.51 11.00
C ALA A 194 8.73 8.01 10.73
N VAL A 195 7.63 7.62 10.10
CA VAL A 195 7.33 6.26 9.66
C VAL A 195 7.31 6.25 8.13
N PRO A 196 8.37 5.74 7.49
CA PRO A 196 8.43 5.65 6.02
C PRO A 196 7.44 4.63 5.45
N VAL A 197 7.23 4.68 4.13
CA VAL A 197 6.42 3.70 3.38
C VAL A 197 4.93 3.76 3.77
N SER A 198 4.48 4.94 4.19
CA SER A 198 3.13 5.22 4.69
C SER A 198 2.16 5.77 3.63
N GLY A 199 2.58 5.86 2.36
CA GLY A 199 1.75 6.48 1.32
C GLY A 199 0.58 5.62 0.81
N ALA A 200 0.61 4.30 1.01
CA ALA A 200 -0.41 3.38 0.50
C ALA A 200 -1.33 2.87 1.61
N TYR A 201 -2.64 2.94 1.35
CA TYR A 201 -3.74 2.41 2.16
C TYR A 201 -3.93 3.03 3.55
N GLN A 202 -2.92 3.69 4.12
CA GLN A 202 -3.00 4.33 5.44
C GLN A 202 -4.13 5.37 5.47
N LEU A 203 -3.98 6.47 4.70
CA LEU A 203 -5.00 7.52 4.63
C LEU A 203 -6.32 7.06 4.01
N ALA A 204 -6.26 6.17 3.02
CA ALA A 204 -7.46 5.64 2.36
C ALA A 204 -8.33 4.80 3.32
N MET A 205 -7.73 4.24 4.37
CA MET A 205 -8.42 3.48 5.42
C MET A 205 -8.59 4.30 6.71
N ALA A 206 -8.34 5.62 6.68
CA ALA A 206 -8.44 6.45 7.86
C ALA A 206 -9.91 6.61 8.32
N SER A 207 -10.11 6.55 9.63
CA SER A 207 -11.39 6.68 10.31
C SER A 207 -11.39 7.86 11.28
N ASN A 208 -12.57 8.22 11.77
CA ASN A 208 -12.73 9.17 12.86
C ASN A 208 -12.92 8.45 14.21
N TYR A 209 -12.25 7.30 14.41
CA TYR A 209 -12.29 6.59 15.71
C TYR A 209 -11.86 7.53 16.84
N ASN A 210 -12.61 7.52 17.96
CA ASN A 210 -12.51 8.52 19.04
C ASN A 210 -12.63 9.99 18.58
N MET A 211 -13.45 10.27 17.54
CA MET A 211 -13.58 11.60 16.93
C MET A 211 -12.24 12.19 16.46
N ALA A 212 -11.28 11.34 16.10
CA ALA A 212 -9.98 11.77 15.59
C ALA A 212 -10.15 12.43 14.21
N PRO A 213 -9.71 13.69 14.01
CA PRO A 213 -9.75 14.27 12.69
C PRO A 213 -8.70 13.64 11.78
N ARG A 214 -9.08 13.27 10.55
CA ARG A 214 -8.13 12.76 9.56
C ARG A 214 -6.98 13.76 9.35
N PRO A 215 -5.73 13.27 9.21
CA PRO A 215 -4.55 14.13 9.18
C PRO A 215 -4.46 14.96 7.90
N ALA A 216 -3.70 16.04 7.97
CA ALA A 216 -3.32 16.81 6.79
C ALA A 216 -2.33 16.02 5.91
N VAL A 217 -2.34 16.30 4.62
CA VAL A 217 -1.37 15.76 3.65
C VAL A 217 -0.62 16.92 3.01
N VAL A 218 0.71 16.83 3.06
CA VAL A 218 1.63 17.82 2.49
C VAL A 218 2.48 17.11 1.45
N VAL A 219 2.61 17.73 0.27
CA VAL A 219 3.56 17.32 -0.75
C VAL A 219 4.78 18.21 -0.66
N VAL A 220 5.97 17.59 -0.63
CA VAL A 220 7.26 18.30 -0.66
C VAL A 220 7.95 17.98 -1.97
N ALA A 221 8.29 19.01 -2.72
CA ALA A 221 9.02 18.90 -3.99
C ALA A 221 9.87 20.15 -4.18
N ASP A 222 11.09 20.00 -4.69
CA ASP A 222 11.99 21.10 -5.05
C ASP A 222 12.22 22.12 -3.92
N GLY A 223 12.32 21.64 -2.67
CA GLY A 223 12.50 22.47 -1.48
C GLY A 223 11.25 23.23 -1.01
N ALA A 224 10.10 23.05 -1.68
CA ALA A 224 8.83 23.68 -1.33
C ALA A 224 7.86 22.66 -0.73
N ALA A 225 7.09 23.09 0.28
CA ALA A 225 6.02 22.31 0.90
C ALA A 225 4.65 22.89 0.54
N ARG A 226 3.74 22.04 0.08
CA ARG A 226 2.37 22.42 -0.29
C ARG A 226 1.34 21.52 0.39
N LEU A 227 0.41 22.15 1.11
CA LEU A 227 -0.76 21.46 1.66
C LEU A 227 -1.67 20.99 0.51
N VAL A 228 -1.92 19.70 0.40
CA VAL A 228 -2.81 19.11 -0.62
C VAL A 228 -4.13 18.63 -0.03
N THR A 229 -4.12 18.22 1.24
CA THR A 229 -5.33 17.87 1.99
C THR A 229 -5.25 18.56 3.35
N ARG A 230 -6.27 19.37 3.68
CA ARG A 230 -6.37 19.98 5.01
C ARG A 230 -6.71 18.92 6.04
N ARG A 231 -6.22 19.07 7.26
CA ARG A 231 -6.68 18.27 8.40
C ARG A 231 -8.19 18.50 8.57
N GLU A 232 -8.93 17.44 8.89
CA GLU A 232 -10.34 17.59 9.24
C GLU A 232 -10.52 18.43 10.51
N THR A 233 -11.67 19.06 10.62
CA THR A 233 -12.13 19.81 11.80
C THR A 233 -13.26 19.04 12.49
N TYR A 234 -13.53 19.35 13.75
CA TYR A 234 -14.67 18.74 14.45
C TYR A 234 -16.01 19.05 13.77
N ASP A 235 -16.18 20.26 13.22
CA ASP A 235 -17.37 20.63 12.46
C ASP A 235 -17.60 19.72 11.24
N GLN A 236 -16.53 19.32 10.55
CA GLN A 236 -16.63 18.37 9.43
C GLN A 236 -17.03 16.97 9.90
N ILE A 237 -16.55 16.53 11.07
CA ILE A 237 -16.91 15.22 11.63
C ILE A 237 -18.39 15.23 12.06
N LEU A 238 -18.86 16.33 12.64
CA LEU A 238 -20.23 16.49 13.14
C LEU A 238 -21.23 16.92 12.05
N ALA A 239 -20.80 17.09 10.80
CA ALA A 239 -21.63 17.66 9.74
C ALA A 239 -22.90 16.87 9.42
N ASN A 240 -22.96 15.58 9.80
CA ASN A 240 -24.13 14.72 9.60
C ASN A 240 -25.04 14.65 10.84
N GLU A 241 -24.67 15.27 11.95
CA GLU A 241 -25.48 15.30 13.17
C GLU A 241 -26.59 16.35 13.03
N SER A 242 -27.85 15.92 13.01
CA SER A 242 -29.00 16.81 13.10
C SER A 242 -29.27 17.16 14.57
N VAL A 243 -29.29 18.45 14.89
CA VAL A 243 -29.72 18.98 16.20
C VAL A 243 -31.22 18.76 16.41
#